data_AF-A0A9P4IZR1-F1
#
_entry.id   AF-A0A9P4IZR1-F1
#
_cell.length_a   1.000
_cell.length_b   1.000
_cell.length_c   1.000
_cell.angle_alpha   90.00
_cell.angle_beta   90.00
_cell.angle_gamma   90.00
#
_symmetry.space_group_name_H-M   'P 1'
#
loop_
_entity.id
_entity.type
_entity.pdbx_description
1 polymer ?
#
loop_
_entity_poly.entity_id
_entity_poly.type
_entity_poly.pdbx_seq_one_letter_code
_entity_poly.pdbx_strand_id
1 'polypeptide(L)'
;WLPFVMSDVTLLHTMLLLSASHCRSVHGPNVHAIDTITLRGWAIRGINESLLDRTKLASDELVAAVFNMATYEAIFGDRDTYILHMSGLRRLVEHRGGLARLGLDGLLERTLLWIDSNASLIMGFDDFCFPKAMFPSVYSHPPPDPQTF
;
A
#
# COMPACT_ATOMS: atom_id res chain seq x y z
N TRP A 1 5.24 -11.43 -7.26
CA TRP A 1 5.40 -10.40 -6.21
C TRP A 1 6.86 -10.04 -5.96
N LEU A 2 7.71 -10.94 -5.43
CA LEU A 2 9.09 -10.58 -5.08
C LEU A 2 9.96 -10.02 -6.23
N PRO A 3 9.98 -10.59 -7.46
CA PRO A 3 10.73 -9.98 -8.58
C PRO A 3 10.30 -8.54 -8.92
N PHE A 4 9.01 -8.24 -8.74
CA PHE A 4 8.44 -6.90 -8.93
C PHE A 4 8.84 -5.95 -7.79
N VAL A 5 8.87 -6.42 -6.55
CA VAL A 5 9.39 -5.59 -5.44
C VAL A 5 10.86 -5.23 -5.66
N MET A 6 11.65 -6.14 -6.22
CA MET A 6 13.07 -5.90 -6.49
C MET A 6 13.33 -5.03 -7.73
N SER A 7 12.32 -4.73 -8.56
CA SER A 7 12.52 -3.90 -9.76
C SER A 7 12.55 -2.40 -9.46
N ASP A 8 12.12 -1.98 -8.27
CA ASP A 8 12.15 -0.58 -7.84
C ASP A 8 12.61 -0.44 -6.38
N VAL A 9 13.56 0.46 -6.16
CA VAL A 9 14.18 0.65 -4.84
C VAL A 9 13.22 1.27 -3.82
N THR A 10 12.29 2.13 -4.26
CA THR A 10 11.28 2.73 -3.38
C THR A 10 10.32 1.65 -2.90
N LEU A 11 9.82 0.83 -3.82
CA LEU A 11 8.97 -0.31 -3.51
C LEU A 11 9.68 -1.29 -2.57
N LEU A 12 10.97 -1.59 -2.81
CA LEU A 12 11.77 -2.42 -1.91
C LEU A 12 11.85 -1.83 -0.50
N HIS A 13 12.11 -0.53 -0.34
CA HIS A 13 12.15 0.11 0.97
C HIS A 13 10.81 0.00 1.72
N THR A 14 9.68 0.20 1.03
CA THR A 14 8.35 0.06 1.65
C THR A 14 8.07 -1.38 2.09
N MET A 15 8.47 -2.37 1.29
CA MET A 15 8.31 -3.78 1.65
C MET A 15 9.20 -4.18 2.84
N LEU A 16 10.45 -3.70 2.86
CA LEU A 16 11.37 -3.94 3.98
C LEU A 16 10.85 -3.29 5.26
N LEU A 17 10.30 -2.07 5.18
CA LEU A 17 9.68 -1.40 6.32
C LEU A 17 8.53 -2.23 6.89
N LEU A 18 7.59 -2.64 6.04
CA LEU A 18 6.44 -3.45 6.45
C LEU A 18 6.89 -4.78 7.07
N SER A 19 7.82 -5.48 6.41
CA SER A 19 8.32 -6.78 6.86
C SER A 19 9.09 -6.69 8.18
N ALA A 20 9.97 -5.69 8.33
CA ALA A 20 10.74 -5.49 9.56
C ALA A 20 9.81 -5.11 10.74
N SER A 21 8.81 -4.27 10.48
CA SER A 21 7.85 -3.85 11.51
C SER A 21 6.96 -5.01 11.95
N HIS A 22 6.47 -5.80 11.00
CA HIS A 22 5.71 -7.02 11.29
C HIS A 22 6.54 -8.06 12.05
N CYS A 23 7.79 -8.30 11.63
CA CYS A 23 8.71 -9.21 12.31
C CYS A 23 8.92 -8.80 13.78
N ARG A 24 9.11 -7.50 14.05
CA ARG A 24 9.19 -6.96 15.42
C ARG A 24 7.90 -7.10 16.20
N SER A 25 6.74 -6.94 15.56
CA SER A 25 5.44 -7.08 16.21
C SER A 25 5.19 -8.52 16.65
N VAL A 26 5.59 -9.52 15.84
CA VAL A 26 5.36 -10.94 16.12
C VAL A 26 6.43 -11.53 17.05
N HIS A 27 7.70 -11.18 16.83
CA HIS A 27 8.84 -11.80 17.53
C HIS A 27 9.48 -10.92 18.61
N GLY A 28 8.95 -9.71 18.80
CA GLY A 28 9.46 -8.73 19.75
C GLY A 28 10.54 -7.80 19.17
N PRO A 29 10.84 -6.69 19.86
CA PRO A 29 11.67 -5.60 19.33
C PRO A 29 13.13 -6.00 19.04
N ASN A 30 13.63 -7.07 19.66
CA ASN A 30 15.03 -7.50 19.57
C ASN A 30 15.29 -8.52 18.45
N VAL A 31 14.30 -8.90 17.64
CA VAL A 31 14.46 -9.89 16.57
C VAL A 31 15.48 -9.46 15.51
N HIS A 32 15.66 -8.16 15.30
CA HIS A 32 16.68 -7.60 14.41
C HIS A 32 17.02 -6.13 14.73
N ALA A 33 18.20 -5.70 14.27
CA ALA A 33 18.69 -4.33 14.42
C ALA A 33 18.26 -3.35 13.32
N ILE A 34 17.41 -3.77 12.37
CA ILE A 34 16.95 -2.92 11.25
C ILE A 34 16.27 -1.65 11.77
N ASP A 35 16.71 -0.48 11.33
CA ASP A 35 16.11 0.80 11.69
C ASP A 35 14.89 1.11 10.81
N THR A 36 13.70 0.86 11.37
CA THR A 36 12.41 1.11 10.72
C THR A 36 12.13 2.60 10.53
N ILE A 37 12.70 3.50 11.34
CA ILE A 37 12.53 4.95 11.18
C ILE A 37 13.27 5.40 9.93
N THR A 38 14.51 4.96 9.76
CA THR A 38 15.31 5.25 8.56
C THR A 38 14.66 4.65 7.30
N LEU A 39 14.17 3.40 7.35
CA LEU A 39 13.45 2.79 6.23
C LEU A 39 12.20 3.59 5.83
N ARG A 40 11.41 4.06 6.81
CA ARG A 40 10.25 4.93 6.58
C ARG A 40 10.65 6.24 5.90
N GLY A 41 11.74 6.85 6.36
CA GLY A 41 12.29 8.05 5.72
C GLY A 41 12.68 7.83 4.26
N TRP A 42 13.36 6.72 3.94
CA TRP A 42 13.72 6.37 2.56
C TRP A 42 12.51 6.07 1.68
N ALA A 43 11.51 5.37 2.20
CA ALA A 43 10.26 5.10 1.51
C ALA A 43 9.53 6.40 1.14
N ILE A 44 9.31 7.30 2.10
CA ILE A 44 8.64 8.59 1.88
C ILE A 44 9.41 9.43 0.86
N ARG A 45 10.75 9.49 1.00
CA ARG A 45 11.60 10.21 0.05
C ARG A 45 11.47 9.66 -1.37
N GLY A 46 11.58 8.34 -1.55
CA GLY A 46 11.49 7.71 -2.86
C GLY A 46 10.11 7.87 -3.51
N ILE A 47 9.03 7.84 -2.72
CA ILE A 47 7.67 8.13 -3.20
C ILE A 47 7.60 9.58 -3.69
N ASN A 48 8.07 10.54 -2.90
CA ASN A 48 8.06 11.96 -3.27
C ASN A 48 8.88 12.22 -4.54
N GLU A 49 10.06 11.61 -4.67
CA GLU A 49 10.87 11.70 -5.89
C GLU A 49 10.14 11.08 -7.10
N SER A 50 9.47 9.94 -6.92
CA SER A 50 8.71 9.27 -7.99
C SER A 50 7.47 10.07 -8.42
N LEU A 51 6.83 10.81 -7.51
CA LEU A 51 5.70 11.69 -7.81
C LEU A 51 6.10 12.90 -8.67
N LEU A 52 7.36 13.33 -8.59
CA LEU A 52 7.89 14.44 -9.41
C LEU A 52 8.34 13.96 -10.81
N ASP A 53 8.57 12.66 -10.97
CA ASP A 53 8.97 12.05 -12.23
C ASP A 53 7.74 11.63 -13.06
N ARG A 54 7.49 12.34 -14.17
CA ARG A 54 6.36 12.06 -15.08
C ARG A 54 6.39 10.65 -15.68
N THR A 55 7.56 10.03 -15.80
CA THR A 55 7.67 8.67 -16.35
C THR A 55 7.28 7.60 -15.33
N LYS A 56 7.37 7.92 -14.04
CA LYS A 56 6.98 7.05 -12.92
C LYS A 56 5.62 7.39 -12.35
N LEU A 57 5.04 8.53 -12.73
CA LEU A 57 3.75 8.96 -12.26
C LEU A 57 2.70 7.88 -12.56
N ALA A 58 2.10 7.36 -11.49
CA ALA A 58 1.18 6.22 -11.52
C ALA A 58 1.75 4.93 -12.13
N SER A 59 3.06 4.66 -12.00
CA SER A 59 3.60 3.33 -12.27
C SER A 59 3.03 2.29 -11.29
N ASP A 60 3.07 1.01 -11.68
CA ASP A 60 2.59 -0.07 -10.81
C ASP A 60 3.44 -0.13 -9.52
N GLU A 61 4.74 0.14 -9.63
CA GLU A 61 5.67 0.20 -8.50
C GLU A 61 5.33 1.33 -7.53
N LEU A 62 4.99 2.52 -8.05
CA LEU A 62 4.60 3.65 -7.21
C LEU A 62 3.25 3.40 -6.53
N VAL A 63 2.28 2.82 -7.25
CA VAL A 63 0.99 2.39 -6.67
C VAL A 63 1.24 1.38 -5.55
N ALA A 64 2.08 0.36 -5.80
CA ALA A 64 2.43 -0.65 -4.81
C ALA A 64 3.21 -0.07 -3.61
N ALA A 65 4.07 0.91 -3.82
CA ALA A 65 4.85 1.56 -2.77
C ALA A 65 3.95 2.37 -1.84
N VAL A 66 3.04 3.19 -2.40
CA VAL A 66 2.06 3.95 -1.62
C VAL A 66 1.07 3.02 -0.92
N PHE A 67 0.67 1.92 -1.58
CA PHE A 67 -0.11 0.85 -0.97
C PHE A 67 0.60 0.25 0.26
N ASN A 68 1.87 -0.15 0.15
CA ASN A 68 2.61 -0.71 1.28
C ASN A 68 2.74 0.30 2.44
N MET A 69 2.91 1.59 2.14
CA MET A 69 2.90 2.64 3.17
C MET A 69 1.54 2.75 3.86
N ALA A 70 0.43 2.75 3.12
CA ALA A 70 -0.90 2.72 3.73
C ALA A 70 -1.04 1.50 4.66
N THR A 71 -0.69 0.31 4.19
CA THR A 71 -0.74 -0.91 5.01
C THR A 71 0.13 -0.79 6.28
N TYR A 72 1.34 -0.23 6.16
CA TYR A 72 2.19 0.04 7.31
C TYR A 72 1.52 0.95 8.34
N GLU A 73 0.92 2.07 7.91
CA GLU A 73 0.23 2.97 8.82
C GLU A 73 -1.01 2.34 9.44
N ALA A 74 -1.70 1.46 8.70
CA ALA A 74 -2.87 0.77 9.20
C ALA A 74 -2.58 -0.18 10.37
N ILE A 75 -1.40 -0.80 10.35
CA ILE A 75 -1.02 -1.82 11.34
C ILE A 75 -0.17 -1.22 12.47
N PHE A 76 0.76 -0.33 12.13
CA PHE A 76 1.80 0.15 13.06
C PHE A 76 1.78 1.66 13.28
N GLY A 77 1.01 2.40 12.50
CA GLY A 77 0.98 3.86 12.51
C GLY A 77 -0.34 4.41 13.02
N ASP A 78 -0.80 5.48 12.37
CA ASP A 78 -2.02 6.19 12.75
C ASP A 78 -3.02 6.32 11.60
N ARG A 79 -4.28 6.51 11.98
CA ARG A 79 -5.43 6.57 11.08
C ARG A 79 -5.35 7.75 10.10
N ASP A 80 -4.86 8.91 10.53
CA ASP A 80 -4.83 10.10 9.68
C ASP A 80 -3.77 9.94 8.57
N THR A 81 -2.60 9.40 8.92
CA THR A 81 -1.54 9.10 7.95
C THR A 81 -1.97 8.00 6.97
N TYR A 82 -2.70 6.98 7.44
CA TYR A 82 -3.33 5.99 6.55
C TYR A 82 -4.25 6.65 5.52
N ILE A 83 -5.17 7.52 5.97
CA ILE A 83 -6.11 8.22 5.09
C ILE A 83 -5.36 9.07 4.05
N LEU A 84 -4.27 9.74 4.45
CA LEU A 84 -3.43 10.50 3.54
C LEU A 84 -2.83 9.62 2.43
N HIS A 85 -2.26 8.46 2.78
CA HIS A 85 -1.73 7.53 1.79
C HIS A 85 -2.81 6.97 0.87
N MET A 86 -3.97 6.57 1.41
CA MET A 86 -5.08 6.05 0.60
C MET A 86 -5.68 7.09 -0.33
N SER A 87 -5.75 8.36 0.10
CA SER A 87 -6.17 9.47 -0.76
C SER A 87 -5.18 9.68 -1.92
N GLY A 88 -3.88 9.65 -1.65
CA GLY A 88 -2.85 9.68 -2.69
C GLY A 88 -2.95 8.48 -3.64
N LEU A 89 -3.15 7.28 -3.09
CA LEU A 89 -3.28 6.03 -3.84
C LEU A 89 -4.49 6.07 -4.79
N ARG A 90 -5.63 6.57 -4.32
CA ARG A 90 -6.83 6.77 -5.15
C ARG A 90 -6.53 7.63 -6.38
N ARG A 91 -5.85 8.76 -6.19
CA ARG A 91 -5.46 9.67 -7.28
C ARG A 91 -4.49 9.02 -8.27
N LEU A 92 -3.57 8.19 -7.79
CA LEU A 92 -2.66 7.42 -8.67
C LEU A 92 -3.44 6.41 -9.52
N VAL A 93 -4.38 5.69 -8.92
CA VAL A 93 -5.26 4.74 -9.65
C VAL A 93 -6.13 5.46 -10.69
N GLU A 94 -6.70 6.61 -10.34
CA GLU A 94 -7.43 7.45 -11.30
C GLU A 94 -6.53 7.88 -12.47
N HIS A 95 -5.31 8.33 -12.19
CA HIS A 95 -4.36 8.74 -13.21
C HIS A 95 -3.95 7.58 -14.13
N ARG A 96 -3.90 6.35 -13.60
CA ARG A 96 -3.64 5.11 -14.37
C ARG A 96 -4.83 4.70 -15.25
N GLY A 97 -6.00 5.31 -15.05
CA GLY A 97 -7.25 4.99 -15.77
C GLY A 97 -8.13 3.96 -15.06
N GLY A 98 -7.96 3.78 -13.75
CA GLY A 98 -8.79 2.90 -12.91
C GLY A 98 -8.10 1.58 -12.53
N LEU A 99 -8.77 0.82 -11.64
CA LEU A 99 -8.24 -0.42 -11.06
C LEU A 99 -7.86 -1.47 -12.12
N ALA A 100 -8.71 -1.66 -13.14
CA ALA A 100 -8.48 -2.64 -14.21
C ALA A 100 -7.28 -2.29 -15.12
N ARG A 101 -6.65 -1.12 -14.95
CA ARG A 101 -5.45 -0.69 -15.69
C ARG A 101 -4.14 -0.92 -14.92
N LEU A 102 -4.24 -1.43 -13.69
CA LEU A 102 -3.08 -1.84 -12.92
C LEU A 102 -2.48 -3.13 -13.49
N GLY A 103 -1.17 -3.26 -13.37
CA GLY A 103 -0.42 -4.40 -13.90
C GLY A 103 -0.48 -5.66 -13.03
N LEU A 104 0.50 -6.53 -13.27
CA LEU A 104 0.66 -7.82 -12.57
C LEU A 104 -0.56 -8.75 -12.71
N ASP A 105 -1.18 -8.78 -13.89
CA ASP A 105 -2.32 -9.66 -14.19
C ASP A 105 -3.46 -9.55 -13.15
N GLY A 106 -3.77 -8.31 -12.77
CA GLY A 106 -4.82 -7.98 -11.80
C GLY A 106 -4.43 -8.25 -10.34
N LEU A 107 -3.17 -8.62 -10.04
CA LEU A 107 -2.73 -8.82 -8.66
C LEU A 107 -2.85 -7.53 -7.84
N LEU A 108 -2.38 -6.39 -8.36
CA LEU A 108 -2.46 -5.12 -7.64
C LEU A 108 -3.91 -4.71 -7.35
N GLU A 109 -4.79 -4.86 -8.34
CA GLU A 109 -6.22 -4.60 -8.19
C GLU A 109 -6.83 -5.43 -7.06
N ARG A 110 -6.60 -6.75 -7.05
CA ARG A 110 -7.13 -7.63 -5.99
C ARG A 110 -6.59 -7.27 -4.61
N THR A 111 -5.30 -6.94 -4.51
CA THR A 111 -4.67 -6.57 -3.24
C THR A 111 -5.21 -5.24 -2.71
N LEU A 112 -5.45 -4.26 -3.58
CA LEU A 112 -6.06 -2.98 -3.20
C LEU A 112 -7.48 -3.15 -2.67
N LEU A 113 -8.31 -3.98 -3.32
CA LEU A 113 -9.66 -4.25 -2.85
C LEU A 113 -9.66 -5.02 -1.52
N TRP A 114 -8.70 -5.93 -1.32
CA TRP A 114 -8.56 -6.66 -0.07
C TRP A 114 -8.15 -5.75 1.10
N ILE A 115 -7.18 -4.85 0.91
CA ILE A 115 -6.77 -3.93 1.98
C ILE A 115 -7.87 -2.93 2.30
N ASP A 116 -8.57 -2.43 1.27
CA ASP A 116 -9.65 -1.45 1.42
C ASP A 116 -10.81 -2.03 2.26
N SER A 117 -11.14 -3.29 2.01
CA SER A 117 -12.14 -4.04 2.80
C SER A 117 -11.71 -4.20 4.26
N ASN A 118 -10.49 -4.68 4.50
CA ASN A 118 -9.99 -4.94 5.84
C ASN A 118 -9.77 -3.66 6.64
N ALA A 119 -9.19 -2.63 6.04
CA ALA A 119 -8.96 -1.35 6.70
C ALA A 119 -10.28 -0.65 7.03
N SER A 120 -11.30 -0.75 6.17
CA SER A 120 -12.66 -0.27 6.49
C SER A 120 -13.20 -0.92 7.76
N LEU A 121 -13.03 -2.24 7.92
CA LEU A 121 -13.42 -2.93 9.15
C LEU A 121 -12.58 -2.52 10.36
N ILE A 122 -11.25 -2.57 10.24
CA ILE A 122 -10.31 -2.34 11.36
C ILE A 122 -10.41 -0.90 11.87
N MET A 123 -10.57 0.07 10.97
CA MET A 123 -10.61 1.49 11.33
C MET A 123 -12.03 2.03 11.51
N GLY A 124 -13.07 1.25 11.23
CA GLY A 124 -14.46 1.68 11.29
C GLY A 124 -14.76 2.79 10.29
N PHE A 125 -14.46 2.56 9.01
CA PHE A 125 -14.92 3.44 7.92
C PHE A 125 -16.26 2.93 7.39
N ASP A 126 -17.22 3.84 7.21
CA ASP A 126 -18.53 3.53 6.65
C ASP A 126 -18.49 3.26 5.13
N ASP A 127 -17.45 3.77 4.46
CA ASP A 127 -17.27 3.67 3.01
C ASP A 127 -15.88 3.11 2.64
N PHE A 128 -15.82 2.45 1.49
CA PHE A 128 -14.58 2.01 0.87
C PHE A 128 -13.86 3.15 0.16
N CYS A 129 -12.52 3.11 0.13
CA CYS A 129 -11.71 4.03 -0.65
C CYS A 129 -11.89 3.84 -2.16
N PHE A 130 -12.19 2.62 -2.58
CA PHE A 130 -12.42 2.24 -3.98
C PHE A 130 -13.84 1.69 -4.21
N PRO A 131 -14.90 2.49 -4.01
CA PRO A 131 -16.27 2.00 -4.16
C PRO A 131 -16.53 1.59 -5.61
N LYS A 132 -17.21 0.44 -5.82
CA LYS A 132 -17.43 -0.15 -7.16
C LYS A 132 -18.12 0.79 -8.16
N ALA A 133 -18.97 1.70 -7.68
CA ALA A 133 -19.65 2.68 -8.52
C ALA A 133 -18.67 3.70 -9.15
N MET A 134 -17.57 4.02 -8.48
CA MET A 134 -16.55 4.98 -8.93
C MET A 134 -15.33 4.29 -9.52
N PHE A 135 -14.98 3.11 -9.01
CA PHE A 135 -13.87 2.28 -9.48
C PHE A 135 -14.39 0.91 -9.93
N PRO A 136 -14.92 0.80 -11.16
CA PRO A 136 -15.39 -0.47 -11.68
C PRO A 136 -14.27 -1.52 -11.69
N SER A 137 -14.58 -2.69 -11.13
CA SER A 137 -13.71 -3.86 -11.10
C SER A 137 -14.51 -5.11 -11.44
N VAL A 138 -13.85 -6.08 -12.08
CA VAL A 138 -14.38 -7.44 -12.25
C VAL A 138 -14.34 -8.21 -10.94
N TYR A 139 -13.49 -7.81 -10.00
CA TYR A 139 -13.42 -8.34 -8.66
C TYR A 139 -14.36 -7.54 -7.74
N SER A 140 -14.77 -8.17 -6.65
CA SER A 140 -15.48 -7.48 -5.56
C SER A 140 -14.54 -7.38 -4.36
N HIS A 141 -14.79 -6.43 -3.45
CA HIS A 141 -14.14 -6.43 -2.15
C HIS A 141 -14.36 -7.80 -1.49
N PRO A 142 -13.30 -8.54 -1.15
CA PRO A 142 -13.45 -9.78 -0.41
C PRO A 142 -13.98 -9.46 1.00
N PRO A 143 -14.64 -10.42 1.68
CA PRO A 143 -14.94 -10.28 3.10
C PRO A 143 -13.65 -9.93 3.88
N PRO A 144 -13.70 -8.98 4.82
CA PRO A 144 -12.55 -8.64 5.63
C PRO A 144 -12.14 -9.85 6.49
N ASP A 145 -10.83 -10.06 6.61
CA ASP A 145 -10.20 -11.07 7.46
C ASP A 145 -9.08 -10.41 8.29
N PRO A 146 -9.42 -9.85 9.46
CA PRO A 146 -8.46 -9.11 10.29
C PRO A 146 -7.31 -9.97 10.82
N GLN A 147 -7.43 -11.30 10.77
CA GLN A 147 -6.39 -12.21 11.28
C GLN A 147 -5.23 -12.37 10.31
N THR A 148 -5.42 -12.02 9.05
CA THR A 148 -4.42 -12.09 7.99
C THR A 148 -3.92 -10.71 7.54
N PHE A 149 -4.29 -9.67 8.29
CA PHE A 149 -3.95 -8.27 8.01
C PHE A 149 -2.54 -7.89 8.44
#